data_AF-A0A7H0G052-F1
#
_entry.id   AF-A0A7H0G052-F1
#
_cell.length_a   1.000
_cell.length_b   1.000
_cell.length_c   1.000
_cell.angle_alpha   90.00
_cell.angle_beta   90.00
_cell.angle_gamma   90.00
#
_symmetry.space_group_name_H-M   'P 1'
#
loop_
_entity.id
_entity.type
_entity.pdbx_description
1 polymer ?
#
loop_
_entity_poly.entity_id
_entity_poly.type
_entity_poly.pdbx_seq_one_letter_code
_entity_poly.pdbx_strand_id
1 'polypeptide(L)'
;MTVYVDDAVHPWRGQRWAHLMADTLDELHAMAARLGIPRRAFQDKASGAHYDVTAELRERAIALGAQAISRHRERELVKAVIARAKAQGRGEAP
;
A
#
# COMPACT_ATOMS: atom_id res chain seq x y z
N MET A 1 1.73 -13.90 1.48
CA MET A 1 0.93 -13.06 2.37
C MET A 1 1.86 -11.99 2.90
N THR A 2 1.88 -10.91 2.14
CA THR A 2 2.88 -9.86 2.18
C THR A 2 2.15 -8.52 2.06
N VAL A 3 2.55 -7.58 2.90
CA VAL A 3 2.18 -6.17 2.76
C VAL A 3 3.31 -5.46 2.04
N TYR A 4 2.99 -4.67 1.04
CA TYR A 4 3.93 -3.93 0.23
C TYR A 4 3.78 -2.44 0.45
N VAL A 5 4.88 -1.70 0.38
CA VAL A 5 4.88 -0.24 0.34
C VAL A 5 5.75 0.26 -0.80
N ASP A 6 5.19 1.11 -1.66
CA ASP A 6 5.93 1.66 -2.80
C ASP A 6 6.84 2.84 -2.39
N ASP A 7 7.57 3.40 -3.35
CA ASP A 7 8.38 4.58 -3.11
C ASP A 7 7.50 5.81 -2.84
N ALA A 8 7.87 6.58 -1.80
CA ALA A 8 7.20 7.85 -1.51
C ALA A 8 7.61 8.92 -2.53
N VAL A 9 6.90 8.95 -3.67
CA VAL A 9 7.20 9.86 -4.79
C VAL A 9 6.10 10.87 -5.08
N HIS A 10 4.90 10.70 -4.53
CA HIS A 10 3.75 11.56 -4.84
C HIS A 10 3.78 12.81 -3.94
N PRO A 11 3.98 14.03 -4.49
CA PRO A 11 4.03 15.25 -3.68
C PRO A 11 2.61 15.70 -3.30
N TRP A 12 2.32 15.82 -2.01
CA TRP A 12 1.06 16.38 -1.51
C TRP A 12 1.23 16.97 -0.11
N ARG A 13 0.71 18.19 0.09
CA ARG A 13 0.77 18.95 1.36
C ARG A 13 2.18 19.03 1.98
N GLY A 14 3.19 19.31 1.15
CA GLY A 14 4.58 19.46 1.60
C GLY A 14 5.28 18.14 1.97
N GLN A 15 4.65 17.00 1.69
CA GLN A 15 5.20 15.68 1.97
C GLN A 15 5.23 14.81 0.70
N ARG A 16 6.00 13.73 0.77
CA ARG A 16 5.96 12.66 -0.23
C ARG A 16 5.15 11.49 0.31
N TRP A 17 4.33 10.92 -0.56
CA TRP A 17 3.38 9.88 -0.24
C TRP A 17 3.65 8.61 -1.04
N ALA A 18 3.48 7.49 -0.35
CA ALA A 18 3.54 6.13 -0.86
C ALA A 18 2.18 5.45 -0.66
N HIS A 19 2.01 4.32 -1.33
CA HIS A 19 0.84 3.46 -1.23
C HIS A 19 1.20 2.18 -0.48
N LEU A 20 0.35 1.82 0.47
CA LEU A 20 0.36 0.54 1.16
C LEU A 20 -0.66 -0.39 0.48
N MET A 21 -0.23 -1.59 0.08
CA MET A 21 -1.04 -2.62 -0.59
C MET A 21 -0.70 -3.99 0.00
N ALA A 22 -1.49 -5.03 -0.25
CA ALA A 22 -1.18 -6.36 0.28
C ALA A 22 -1.76 -7.50 -0.58
N ASP A 23 -1.37 -8.73 -0.29
CA ASP A 23 -1.94 -9.91 -0.93
C ASP A 23 -3.42 -10.11 -0.56
N THR A 24 -3.88 -9.63 0.60
CA THR A 24 -5.29 -9.66 1.04
C THR A 24 -5.70 -8.34 1.71
N LEU A 25 -7.00 -8.03 1.72
CA LEU A 25 -7.51 -6.85 2.43
C LEU A 25 -7.29 -6.94 3.94
N ASP A 26 -7.36 -8.14 4.53
CA ASP A 26 -7.14 -8.36 5.96
C ASP A 26 -5.71 -8.00 6.37
N GLU A 27 -4.70 -8.42 5.60
CA GLU A 27 -3.30 -8.05 5.82
C GLU A 27 -3.10 -6.53 5.71
N LEU A 28 -3.72 -5.92 4.71
CA LEU A 28 -3.64 -4.48 4.48
C LEU A 28 -4.24 -3.70 5.68
N HIS A 29 -5.40 -4.13 6.17
CA HIS A 29 -6.05 -3.52 7.33
C HIS A 29 -5.27 -3.73 8.62
N ALA A 30 -4.72 -4.93 8.83
CA ALA A 30 -3.91 -5.23 10.00
C ALA A 30 -2.64 -4.36 10.05
N MET A 31 -1.95 -4.17 8.91
CA MET A 31 -0.79 -3.27 8.86
C MET A 31 -1.20 -1.81 9.10
N ALA A 32 -2.27 -1.35 8.46
CA ALA A 32 -2.77 0.01 8.65
C ALA A 32 -3.11 0.30 10.13
N ALA A 33 -3.75 -0.66 10.81
CA ALA A 33 -4.04 -0.55 12.24
C ALA A 33 -2.75 -0.46 13.09
N ARG A 34 -1.72 -1.26 12.80
CA ARG A 34 -0.40 -1.19 13.48
C ARG A 34 0.31 0.15 13.24
N LEU A 35 0.07 0.80 12.10
CA LEU A 35 0.57 2.13 11.79
C LEU A 35 -0.24 3.26 12.44
N GLY A 36 -1.39 2.94 13.05
CA GLY A 36 -2.31 3.93 13.62
C GLY A 36 -3.19 4.63 12.58
N ILE A 37 -3.30 4.07 11.38
CA ILE A 37 -4.12 4.61 10.29
C ILE A 37 -5.57 4.13 10.49
N PRO A 38 -6.56 5.03 10.56
CA PRO A 38 -7.95 4.64 10.80
C PRO A 38 -8.55 3.94 9.57
N ARG A 39 -9.46 2.98 9.79
CA ARG A 39 -10.13 2.21 8.72
C ARG A 39 -10.84 3.06 7.65
N ARG A 40 -11.29 4.26 8.03
CA ARG A 40 -11.92 5.25 7.12
C ARG A 40 -10.96 5.84 6.07
N ALA A 41 -9.65 5.72 6.28
CA ALA A 41 -8.62 6.17 5.34
C ALA A 41 -8.37 5.13 4.23
N PHE A 42 -9.03 3.97 4.29
CA PHE A 42 -8.96 2.97 3.24
C PHE A 42 -9.57 3.49 1.95
N GLN A 43 -8.81 3.39 0.87
CA GLN A 43 -9.24 3.77 -0.47
C GLN A 43 -9.76 2.51 -1.18
N ASP A 44 -11.05 2.23 -1.04
CA ASP A 44 -11.70 1.13 -1.77
C ASP A 44 -12.15 1.61 -3.16
N LYS A 45 -11.27 1.45 -4.16
CA LYS A 45 -11.51 1.98 -5.51
C LYS A 45 -11.13 0.94 -6.56
N ALA A 46 -11.85 0.92 -7.68
CA ALA A 46 -11.50 0.10 -8.84
C ALA A 46 -10.09 0.41 -9.42
N SER A 47 -9.55 1.59 -9.12
CA SER A 47 -8.17 1.97 -9.44
C SER A 47 -7.11 1.27 -8.58
N GLY A 48 -7.51 0.65 -7.47
CA GLY A 48 -6.67 -0.11 -6.54
C GLY A 48 -7.10 0.08 -5.08
N ALA A 49 -7.29 -1.02 -4.33
CA ALA A 49 -7.47 -1.01 -2.89
C ALA A 49 -6.15 -0.72 -2.16
N HIS A 50 -6.07 0.36 -1.37
CA HIS A 50 -4.83 0.77 -0.70
C HIS A 50 -5.06 1.72 0.49
N TYR A 51 -3.98 2.02 1.21
CA TYR A 51 -3.88 3.21 2.07
C TYR A 51 -2.76 4.13 1.56
N ASP A 52 -2.96 5.43 1.68
CA ASP A 52 -1.91 6.43 1.46
C ASP A 52 -1.11 6.63 2.74
N VAL A 53 0.22 6.59 2.64
CA VAL A 53 1.13 6.77 3.78
C VAL A 53 2.18 7.83 3.47
N THR A 54 2.54 8.63 4.48
CA THR A 54 3.65 9.58 4.37
C THR A 54 4.98 8.85 4.30
N ALA A 55 6.05 9.54 3.89
CA ALA A 55 7.40 8.99 3.91
C ALA A 55 7.81 8.44 5.30
N GLU A 56 7.40 9.10 6.38
CA GLU A 56 7.64 8.62 7.75
C GLU A 56 6.89 7.31 8.05
N LEU A 57 5.60 7.24 7.70
CA LEU A 57 4.79 6.03 7.88
C LEU A 57 5.27 4.87 7.00
N ARG A 58 5.83 5.16 5.82
CA ARG A 58 6.51 4.16 4.98
C ARG A 58 7.68 3.51 5.71
N GLU A 59 8.58 4.29 6.30
CA GLU A 59 9.72 3.72 7.05
C GLU A 59 9.24 2.87 8.22
N ARG A 60 8.20 3.33 8.93
CA ARG A 60 7.56 2.53 9.99
C ARG A 60 6.94 1.24 9.46
N ALA A 61 6.30 1.27 8.29
CA ALA A 61 5.72 0.07 7.68
C ALA A 61 6.81 -0.97 7.37
N ILE A 62 7.95 -0.52 6.83
CA ILE A 62 9.10 -1.39 6.56
C ILE A 62 9.63 -2.00 7.86
N ALA A 63 9.80 -1.20 8.90
CA ALA A 63 10.24 -1.68 10.22
C ALA A 63 9.25 -2.69 10.84
N LEU A 64 7.97 -2.63 10.48
CA LEU A 64 6.92 -3.56 10.92
C LEU A 64 6.79 -4.81 10.03
N GLY A 65 7.61 -4.93 8.99
CA GLY A 65 7.68 -6.08 8.09
C GLY A 65 7.05 -5.89 6.72
N ALA A 66 6.64 -4.68 6.34
CA ALA A 66 6.20 -4.41 4.96
C ALA A 66 7.38 -4.51 3.99
N GLN A 67 7.17 -5.16 2.85
CA GLN A 67 8.15 -5.22 1.78
C GLN A 67 8.19 -3.90 1.01
N ALA A 68 9.32 -3.21 1.05
CA ALA A 68 9.56 -2.07 0.20
C ALA A 68 9.68 -2.52 -1.26
N ILE A 69 8.91 -1.91 -2.16
CA ILE A 69 8.95 -2.16 -3.60
C ILE A 69 9.22 -0.86 -4.35
N SER A 70 10.00 -0.94 -5.42
CA SER A 70 10.35 0.22 -6.24
C SER A 70 10.08 -0.08 -7.71
N ARG A 71 9.47 0.90 -8.41
CA ARG A 71 9.31 0.79 -9.88
C ARG A 71 10.65 0.77 -10.61
N HIS A 72 11.71 1.28 -9.99
CA HIS A 72 13.05 1.35 -10.58
C HIS A 72 13.83 0.04 -10.46
N ARG A 73 13.51 -0.80 -9.47
CA ARG A 73 14.21 -2.06 -9.20
C ARG A 73 13.34 -3.29 -9.47
N GLU A 74 12.08 -3.27 -9.03
CA GLU A 74 11.18 -4.41 -9.09
C GLU A 74 9.92 -4.13 -9.93
N ARG A 75 10.09 -3.61 -11.16
CA ARG A 75 8.98 -3.16 -12.02
C ARG A 75 7.86 -4.19 -12.19
N GLU A 76 8.19 -5.46 -12.45
CA GLU A 76 7.18 -6.49 -12.68
C GLU A 76 6.44 -6.87 -11.38
N LEU A 77 7.13 -6.84 -10.23
CA LEU A 77 6.48 -7.02 -8.92
C LEU A 77 5.51 -5.87 -8.64
N VAL A 78 5.93 -4.61 -8.87
CA VAL A 78 5.04 -3.46 -8.67
C VAL A 78 3.78 -3.56 -9.54
N LYS A 79 3.91 -3.98 -10.80
CA LYS A 79 2.74 -4.21 -11.65
C LYS A 79 1.82 -5.30 -11.11
N ALA A 80 2.38 -6.42 -10.65
CA ALA A 80 1.60 -7.52 -10.09
C ALA A 80 0.83 -7.07 -8.83
N VAL A 81 1.48 -6.33 -7.94
CA VAL A 81 0.85 -5.76 -6.73
C VAL A 81 -0.26 -4.79 -7.10
N ILE A 82 -0.03 -3.87 -8.04
CA ILE A 82 -1.08 -2.94 -8.51
C ILE A 82 -2.24 -3.69 -9.17
N ALA A 83 -1.97 -4.72 -9.97
CA ALA A 83 -3.01 -5.53 -10.60
C ALA A 83 -3.89 -6.23 -9.55
N ARG A 84 -3.26 -6.74 -8.49
CA ARG A 84 -3.96 -7.37 -7.36
C ARG A 84 -4.78 -6.36 -6.56
N ALA A 85 -4.21 -5.21 -6.21
CA ALA A 85 -4.93 -4.12 -5.55
C ALA A 85 -6.17 -3.70 -6.35
N LYS A 86 -6.06 -3.63 -7.68
CA LYS A 86 -7.18 -3.34 -8.58
C LYS A 86 -8.25 -4.43 -8.58
N ALA A 87 -7.86 -5.71 -8.57
CA ALA A 87 -8.80 -6.82 -8.46
C ALA A 87 -9.56 -6.78 -7.13
N GLN A 88 -8.86 -6.49 -6.02
CA GLN A 88 -9.47 -6.29 -4.70
C GLN A 88 -10.48 -5.15 -4.69
N GLY A 89 -10.12 -3.98 -5.22
CA GLY A 89 -11.03 -2.84 -5.32
C GLY A 89 -12.18 -3.01 -6.32
N ARG A 90 -12.17 -4.07 -7.14
CA ARG A 90 -13.31 -4.50 -7.96
C ARG A 90 -14.11 -5.65 -7.33
N GLY A 91 -13.69 -6.15 -6.17
CA GLY A 91 -14.30 -7.34 -5.54
C GLY A 91 -14.01 -8.66 -6.26
N GLU A 92 -13.02 -8.69 -7.16
CA GLU A 92 -12.62 -9.87 -7.94
C GLU A 92 -11.55 -10.71 -7.20
N ALA A 93 -10.97 -10.16 -6.14
CA ALA A 93 -9.98 -10.82 -5.30
C ALA A 93 -10.21 -10.48 -3.82
N PRO A 94 -9.86 -11.39 -2.91
CA PRO A 94 -9.88 -11.14 -1.47
C PRO A 94 -8.77 -10.17 -1.03
#